data_AF-A0A9D7PC68-F1
#
_entry.id   AF-A0A9D7PC68-F1
#
_cell.length_a   1.000
_cell.length_b   1.000
_cell.length_c   1.000
_cell.angle_alpha   90.00
_cell.angle_beta   90.00
_cell.angle_gamma   90.00
#
_symmetry.space_group_name_H-M   'P 1'
#
loop_
_entity.id
_entity.type
_entity.pdbx_description
1 polymer ?
#
loop_
_entity_poly.entity_id
_entity_poly.type
_entity_poly.pdbx_seq_one_letter_code
_entity_poly.pdbx_strand_id
1 'polypeptide(L)'
;MTQSEIAKLCRTQQSVVNGWLHGKGKALAYEDQVVELRRRYSSRLNRTTSRVYLVEPLAAPPEASAAPLACRIIAVEGPIVFRYTFTRPYADRQPKVPGTYRREPIGRWLVHRQARDQFVLVQLTRRHLDGELRERWRETLWAGGVQGEQPRTVWVDCDDDAGRWSAAINAPVDASGLLALCDRHLADSNALHGPHDELTLPFLVRRMLVEHGHDVPGLERMPAVE
;
A
#
# COMPACT_ATOMS: atom_id res chain seq x y z
N MET A 1 13.70 -23.67 -7.49
CA MET A 1 12.96 -24.71 -8.22
C MET A 1 13.27 -24.51 -9.69
N THR A 2 13.75 -25.54 -10.37
CA THR A 2 14.14 -25.47 -11.80
C THR A 2 12.89 -25.60 -12.70
N GLN A 3 12.99 -25.18 -13.97
CA GLN A 3 11.87 -25.34 -14.93
C GLN A 3 11.47 -26.82 -15.12
N SER A 4 12.44 -27.73 -15.06
CA SER A 4 12.21 -29.18 -15.13
C SER A 4 11.44 -29.71 -13.92
N GLU A 5 11.73 -29.20 -12.72
CA GLU A 5 10.97 -29.52 -11.51
C GLU A 5 9.54 -28.99 -11.56
N ILE A 6 9.34 -27.77 -12.08
CA ILE A 6 8.00 -27.18 -12.29
C ILE A 6 7.18 -28.03 -13.26
N ALA A 7 7.78 -28.45 -14.38
CA ALA A 7 7.14 -29.28 -15.39
C ALA A 7 6.67 -30.63 -14.81
N LYS A 8 7.55 -31.31 -14.05
CA LYS A 8 7.19 -32.56 -13.36
C LYS A 8 6.05 -32.37 -12.35
N LEU A 9 6.10 -31.27 -11.59
CA LEU A 9 5.10 -30.97 -10.56
C LEU A 9 3.72 -30.62 -11.15
N CYS A 10 3.71 -29.92 -12.29
CA CYS A 10 2.48 -29.55 -13.00
C CYS A 10 1.99 -30.61 -14.00
N ARG A 11 2.71 -31.73 -14.12
CA ARG A 11 2.49 -32.78 -15.14
C ARG A 11 2.48 -32.19 -16.57
N THR A 12 3.34 -31.22 -16.83
CA THR A 12 3.52 -30.58 -18.15
C THR A 12 4.95 -30.75 -18.67
N GLN A 13 5.24 -30.23 -19.86
CA GLN A 13 6.58 -30.23 -20.45
C GLN A 13 7.36 -28.96 -20.07
N GLN A 14 8.69 -29.07 -19.98
CA GLN A 14 9.56 -27.93 -19.68
C GLN A 14 9.41 -26.79 -20.69
N SER A 15 9.18 -27.11 -21.97
CA SER A 15 8.91 -26.14 -23.04
C SER A 15 7.66 -25.29 -22.76
N VAL A 16 6.61 -25.90 -22.19
CA VAL A 16 5.35 -25.23 -21.82
C VAL A 16 5.59 -24.29 -20.64
N VAL A 17 6.33 -24.73 -19.62
CA VAL A 17 6.73 -23.88 -18.48
C VAL A 17 7.59 -22.71 -18.92
N ASN A 18 8.51 -22.93 -19.86
CA ASN A 18 9.33 -21.87 -20.45
C ASN A 18 8.47 -20.86 -21.24
N GLY A 19 7.41 -21.35 -21.90
CA GLY A 19 6.37 -20.53 -22.53
C GLY A 19 5.63 -19.65 -21.52
N TRP A 20 5.25 -20.19 -20.36
CA TRP A 20 4.62 -19.42 -19.28
C TRP A 20 5.55 -18.34 -18.71
N LEU A 21 6.84 -18.66 -18.52
CA LEU A 21 7.82 -17.73 -17.95
C LEU A 21 8.10 -16.52 -18.86
N HIS A 22 8.23 -16.74 -20.16
CA HIS A 22 8.60 -15.70 -21.12
C HIS A 22 7.43 -15.15 -21.93
N GLY A 23 6.21 -15.62 -21.69
CA GLY A 23 5.00 -15.13 -22.36
C GLY A 23 4.98 -15.37 -23.88
N LYS A 24 5.81 -16.29 -24.41
CA LYS A 24 5.85 -16.58 -25.85
C LYS A 24 4.50 -17.18 -26.30
N GLY A 25 3.78 -16.45 -27.16
CA GLY A 25 2.62 -16.97 -27.90
C GLY A 25 1.30 -17.09 -27.12
N LYS A 26 1.04 -16.24 -26.10
CA LYS A 26 -0.17 -16.33 -25.25
C LYS A 26 -0.33 -17.69 -24.56
N ALA A 27 0.78 -18.36 -24.23
CA ALA A 27 0.75 -19.58 -23.44
C ALA A 27 0.24 -19.28 -22.03
N LEU A 28 -1.07 -19.43 -21.83
CA LEU A 28 -1.71 -19.37 -20.52
C LEU A 28 -1.65 -20.77 -19.90
N ALA A 29 -1.39 -20.82 -18.60
CA ALA A 29 -1.53 -22.05 -17.85
C ALA A 29 -3.00 -22.26 -17.50
N TYR A 30 -3.53 -23.46 -17.70
CA TYR A 30 -4.86 -23.81 -17.23
C TYR A 30 -4.84 -24.05 -15.71
N GLU A 31 -5.98 -23.80 -15.04
CA GLU A 31 -6.07 -23.82 -13.58
C GLU A 31 -5.74 -25.19 -12.97
N ASP A 32 -6.06 -26.27 -13.68
CA ASP A 32 -5.70 -27.65 -13.35
C ASP A 32 -4.19 -27.90 -13.39
N GLN A 33 -3.48 -27.27 -14.34
CA GLN A 33 -2.02 -27.42 -14.49
C GLN A 33 -1.25 -26.69 -13.39
N VAL A 34 -1.76 -25.56 -12.90
CA VAL A 34 -1.12 -24.77 -11.83
C VAL A 34 -1.67 -25.08 -10.44
N VAL A 35 -2.61 -26.01 -10.29
CA VAL A 35 -3.24 -26.33 -8.99
C VAL A 35 -2.21 -26.68 -7.92
N GLU A 36 -1.20 -27.49 -8.26
CA GLU A 36 -0.19 -27.94 -7.29
C GLU A 36 0.83 -26.83 -6.98
N LEU A 37 1.13 -25.96 -7.96
CA LEU A 37 1.91 -24.75 -7.74
C LEU A 37 1.17 -23.76 -6.84
N ARG A 38 -0.13 -23.54 -7.07
CA ARG A 38 -0.97 -22.71 -6.20
C ARG A 38 -1.08 -23.33 -4.83
N ARG A 39 -1.28 -24.64 -4.69
CA ARG A 39 -1.32 -25.28 -3.37
C ARG A 39 -0.01 -25.09 -2.60
N ARG A 40 1.15 -25.29 -3.25
CA ARG A 40 2.46 -25.24 -2.61
C ARG A 40 3.01 -23.82 -2.40
N TYR A 41 2.64 -22.89 -3.28
CA TYR A 41 3.18 -21.53 -3.30
C TYR A 41 2.11 -20.43 -3.20
N SER A 42 0.83 -20.75 -2.96
CA SER A 42 -0.26 -19.76 -2.81
C SER A 42 0.11 -18.69 -1.78
N SER A 43 0.66 -19.07 -0.63
CA SER A 43 1.08 -18.12 0.40
C SER A 43 2.13 -17.11 -0.09
N ARG A 44 3.01 -17.51 -1.03
CA ARG A 44 3.97 -16.59 -1.67
C ARG A 44 3.34 -15.82 -2.82
N LEU A 45 2.60 -16.51 -3.69
CA LEU A 45 1.92 -15.89 -4.85
C LEU A 45 0.97 -14.80 -4.35
N ASN A 46 0.08 -15.14 -3.42
CA ASN A 46 -0.91 -14.28 -2.79
C ASN A 46 -0.27 -13.13 -2.01
N ARG A 47 0.92 -13.30 -1.41
CA ARG A 47 1.66 -12.18 -0.76
C ARG A 47 2.08 -11.09 -1.76
N THR A 48 2.31 -11.47 -3.02
CA THR A 48 2.68 -10.57 -4.11
C THR A 48 1.47 -10.08 -4.90
N THR A 49 0.40 -10.87 -4.96
CA THR A 49 -0.78 -10.61 -5.80
C THR A 49 -2.01 -10.20 -5.01
N SER A 50 -1.96 -10.12 -3.68
CA SER A 50 -3.07 -9.64 -2.85
C SER A 50 -2.57 -9.07 -1.53
N ARG A 51 -3.26 -8.07 -0.99
CA ARG A 51 -3.00 -7.57 0.36
C ARG A 51 -4.28 -7.38 1.14
N VAL A 52 -4.17 -7.58 2.44
CA VAL A 52 -5.27 -7.42 3.39
C VAL A 52 -5.11 -6.07 4.10
N TYR A 53 -6.22 -5.35 4.20
CA TYR A 53 -6.29 -4.01 4.75
C TYR A 53 -7.34 -3.94 5.84
N LEU A 54 -6.97 -3.27 6.94
CA LEU A 54 -7.89 -2.89 7.99
C LEU A 54 -8.58 -1.59 7.60
N VAL A 55 -9.90 -1.62 7.39
CA VAL A 55 -10.72 -0.45 7.09
C VAL A 55 -11.49 -0.05 8.34
N GLU A 56 -11.21 1.15 8.82
CA GLU A 56 -11.92 1.71 9.98
C GLU A 56 -13.34 2.12 9.56
N PRO A 57 -14.37 1.79 10.37
CA PRO A 57 -15.74 2.17 10.06
C PRO A 57 -15.92 3.70 10.14
N LEU A 58 -16.72 4.25 9.22
CA LEU A 58 -16.88 5.71 9.03
C LEU A 58 -17.52 6.43 10.23
N ALA A 59 -18.16 5.71 11.15
CA ALA A 59 -18.58 6.18 12.47
C ALA A 59 -18.96 4.97 13.32
N ALA A 60 -18.61 4.98 14.62
CA ALA A 60 -19.27 4.10 15.57
C ALA A 60 -20.73 4.58 15.73
N PRO A 61 -21.74 3.71 15.62
CA PRO A 61 -23.10 4.09 16.00
C PRO A 61 -23.08 4.53 17.48
N PRO A 62 -23.79 5.60 17.86
CA PRO A 62 -23.74 6.18 19.20
C PRO A 62 -24.20 5.24 20.33
N GLU A 63 -24.73 4.05 20.00
CA GLU A 63 -25.28 3.09 20.95
C GLU A 63 -24.41 1.84 21.20
N ALA A 64 -23.24 1.72 20.57
CA ALA A 64 -22.37 0.55 20.77
C ALA A 64 -21.37 0.76 21.92
N SER A 65 -21.89 0.81 23.15
CA SER A 65 -21.08 0.55 24.34
C SER A 65 -20.60 -0.92 24.30
N ALA A 66 -19.29 -1.12 24.26
CA ALA A 66 -18.59 -2.39 24.53
C ALA A 66 -18.70 -3.55 23.50
N ALA A 67 -18.98 -3.31 22.22
CA ALA A 67 -18.67 -4.29 21.16
C ALA A 67 -17.34 -3.92 20.50
N PRO A 68 -16.43 -4.87 20.20
CA PRO A 68 -15.24 -4.55 19.41
C PRO A 68 -15.71 -3.94 18.10
N LEU A 69 -15.31 -2.68 17.86
CA LEU A 69 -15.57 -1.95 16.62
C LEU A 69 -15.48 -2.94 15.46
N ALA A 70 -16.55 -3.07 14.67
CA ALA A 70 -16.61 -4.00 13.57
C ALA A 70 -15.54 -3.62 12.53
N CYS A 71 -14.31 -4.08 12.78
CA CYS A 71 -13.13 -3.83 11.96
C CYS A 71 -13.38 -4.52 10.63
N ARG A 72 -13.60 -3.74 9.58
CA ARG A 72 -13.85 -4.30 8.26
C ARG A 72 -12.51 -4.65 7.63
N ILE A 73 -12.31 -5.93 7.34
CA ILE A 73 -11.08 -6.42 6.71
C ILE A 73 -11.38 -6.59 5.22
N ILE A 74 -10.59 -5.92 4.36
CA ILE A 74 -10.74 -6.02 2.90
C ILE A 74 -9.47 -6.58 2.29
N ALA A 75 -9.59 -7.65 1.51
CA ALA A 75 -8.52 -8.14 0.65
C ALA A 75 -8.60 -7.46 -0.72
N VAL A 76 -7.52 -6.82 -1.15
CA VAL A 76 -7.38 -6.25 -2.50
C VAL A 76 -6.43 -7.14 -3.28
N GLU A 77 -6.95 -7.79 -4.31
CA GLU A 77 -6.16 -8.58 -5.26
C GLU A 77 -5.47 -7.68 -6.29
N GLY A 78 -4.47 -8.20 -7.00
CA GLY A 78 -3.64 -7.45 -7.94
C GLY A 78 -2.29 -7.00 -7.34
N PRO A 79 -1.22 -6.94 -8.16
CA PRO A 79 0.08 -6.47 -7.72
C PRO A 79 0.05 -4.96 -7.43
N ILE A 80 0.87 -4.54 -6.48
CA ILE A 80 1.11 -3.11 -6.21
C ILE A 80 2.06 -2.58 -7.27
N VAL A 81 1.59 -1.62 -8.07
CA VAL A 81 2.35 -0.96 -9.14
C VAL A 81 2.87 0.41 -8.72
N PHE A 82 2.32 0.97 -7.64
CA PHE A 82 2.74 2.25 -7.09
C PHE A 82 2.75 2.23 -5.57
N ARG A 83 3.79 2.82 -4.97
CA ARG A 83 3.84 3.09 -3.54
C ARG A 83 4.40 4.49 -3.30
N TYR A 84 3.68 5.29 -2.53
CA TYR A 84 4.13 6.59 -2.05
C TYR A 84 3.95 6.67 -0.53
N THR A 85 4.83 7.39 0.17
CA THR A 85 4.77 7.55 1.63
C THR A 85 4.82 9.03 1.97
N PHE A 86 3.75 9.53 2.58
CA PHE A 86 3.66 10.89 3.09
C PHE A 86 4.41 10.95 4.42
N THR A 87 5.24 11.98 4.58
CA THR A 87 6.03 12.15 5.80
C THR A 87 5.85 13.53 6.40
N ARG A 88 5.72 13.58 7.72
CA ARG A 88 5.71 14.83 8.48
C ARG A 88 7.12 15.12 9.01
N PRO A 89 7.66 16.33 8.82
CA PRO A 89 8.88 16.74 9.50
C PRO A 89 8.59 16.99 10.98
N TYR A 90 9.50 16.55 11.85
CA TYR A 90 9.47 16.87 13.28
C TYR A 90 10.86 17.24 13.78
N ALA A 91 10.90 18.15 14.75
CA ALA A 91 12.14 18.56 15.40
C ALA A 91 12.68 17.40 16.24
N ASP A 92 13.95 17.07 16.06
CA ASP A 92 14.64 16.18 16.98
C ASP A 92 14.78 16.90 18.33
N ARG A 93 14.51 16.22 19.44
CA ARG A 93 14.66 16.82 20.78
C ARG A 93 16.13 17.05 21.13
N GLN A 94 17.03 16.25 20.55
CA GLN A 94 18.48 16.40 20.69
C GLN A 94 19.12 16.27 19.31
N PRO A 95 19.02 17.32 18.47
CA PRO A 95 19.59 17.28 17.14
C PRO A 95 21.11 17.24 17.28
N LYS A 96 21.76 16.26 16.64
CA LYS A 96 23.24 16.23 16.55
C LYS A 96 23.79 17.46 15.82
N VAL A 97 22.97 18.09 14.96
CA VAL A 97 23.32 19.28 14.16
C VAL A 97 22.16 20.28 14.20
N PRO A 98 22.39 21.56 14.51
CA PRO A 98 21.35 22.60 14.51
C PRO A 98 20.62 22.69 13.16
N GLY A 99 19.31 22.87 13.19
CA GLY A 99 18.48 22.97 11.97
C GLY A 99 18.15 21.63 11.30
N THR A 100 18.55 20.50 11.87
CA THR A 100 18.12 19.18 11.38
C THR A 100 16.73 18.82 11.88
N TYR A 101 15.94 18.22 10.99
CA TYR A 101 14.64 17.65 11.30
C TYR A 101 14.63 16.19 10.87
N ARG A 102 13.80 15.39 11.55
CA ARG A 102 13.52 14.02 11.14
C ARG A 102 12.20 13.97 10.41
N ARG A 103 11.98 12.90 9.65
CA ARG A 103 10.73 12.64 8.94
C ARG A 103 10.09 11.41 9.54
N GLU A 104 8.82 11.50 9.87
CA GLU A 104 8.02 10.34 10.27
C GLU A 104 6.96 10.05 9.20
N PRO A 105 6.72 8.78 8.86
CA PRO A 105 5.65 8.44 7.93
C PRO A 105 4.29 8.62 8.62
N ILE A 106 3.39 9.34 7.95
CA ILE A 106 2.03 9.66 8.43
C ILE A 106 0.94 9.03 7.57
N GLY A 107 1.24 8.77 6.30
CA GLY A 107 0.30 8.17 5.36
C GLY A 107 1.03 7.43 4.25
N ARG A 108 0.32 6.59 3.50
CA ARG A 108 0.84 5.93 2.30
C ARG A 108 -0.23 5.82 1.24
N TRP A 109 0.17 5.90 -0.03
CA TRP A 109 -0.64 5.46 -1.15
C TRP A 109 -0.09 4.16 -1.69
N LEU A 110 -0.96 3.19 -1.89
CA LEU A 110 -0.68 1.96 -2.61
C LEU A 110 -1.66 1.86 -3.77
N VAL A 111 -1.16 1.68 -4.99
CA VAL A 111 -2.03 1.43 -6.15
C VAL A 111 -1.89 -0.02 -6.55
N HIS A 112 -3.00 -0.75 -6.49
CA HIS A 112 -3.12 -2.09 -7.03
C HIS A 112 -3.57 -2.03 -8.47
N ARG A 113 -2.94 -2.82 -9.35
CA ARG A 113 -3.42 -3.02 -10.71
C ARG A 113 -4.42 -4.17 -10.74
N GLN A 114 -5.62 -3.90 -11.23
CA GLN A 114 -6.71 -4.86 -11.43
C GLN A 114 -6.79 -5.31 -12.89
N ALA A 115 -7.71 -6.23 -13.19
CA ALA A 115 -8.05 -6.59 -14.56
C ALA A 115 -8.64 -5.39 -15.32
N ARG A 116 -8.63 -5.46 -16.66
CA ARG A 116 -9.21 -4.45 -17.57
C ARG A 116 -8.62 -3.04 -17.38
N ASP A 117 -7.31 -2.97 -17.10
CA ASP A 117 -6.57 -1.72 -16.97
C ASP A 117 -7.14 -0.77 -15.90
N GLN A 118 -7.73 -1.35 -14.86
CA GLN A 118 -8.23 -0.62 -13.70
C GLN A 118 -7.23 -0.62 -12.56
N PHE A 119 -7.38 0.34 -11.67
CA PHE A 119 -6.54 0.60 -10.52
C PHE A 119 -7.39 0.75 -9.28
N VAL A 120 -6.92 0.18 -8.17
CA VAL A 120 -7.49 0.43 -6.85
C VAL A 120 -6.46 1.22 -6.05
N LEU A 121 -6.82 2.45 -5.70
CA LEU A 121 -6.05 3.27 -4.76
C LEU A 121 -6.43 2.87 -3.33
N VAL A 122 -5.42 2.50 -2.55
CA VAL A 122 -5.52 2.27 -1.11
C VAL A 122 -4.74 3.38 -0.42
N GLN A 123 -5.47 4.21 0.31
CA GLN A 123 -4.92 5.28 1.13
C GLN A 123 -4.77 4.75 2.55
N LEU A 124 -3.52 4.66 3.02
CA LEU A 124 -3.20 4.24 4.37
C LEU A 124 -2.94 5.45 5.25
N THR A 125 -3.57 5.49 6.41
CA THR A 125 -3.32 6.47 7.46
C THR A 125 -2.70 5.76 8.65
N ARG A 126 -1.68 6.39 9.25
CA ARG A 126 -1.04 5.80 10.42
C ARG A 126 -1.99 5.86 11.61
N ARG A 127 -2.18 4.73 12.29
CA ARG A 127 -3.06 4.62 13.45
C ARG A 127 -2.38 5.20 14.68
N HIS A 128 -3.13 5.95 15.48
CA HIS A 128 -2.69 6.54 16.73
C HIS A 128 -3.52 6.01 17.90
N LEU A 129 -2.95 6.07 19.10
CA LEU A 129 -3.62 5.78 20.34
C LEU A 129 -4.27 7.05 20.86
N ASP A 130 -5.60 6.99 21.04
CA ASP A 130 -6.41 8.07 21.58
C ASP A 130 -7.21 7.61 22.80
N GLY A 131 -7.75 8.58 23.55
CA GLY A 131 -8.64 8.35 24.69
C GLY A 131 -8.07 7.37 25.71
N GLU A 132 -8.90 6.42 26.16
CA GLU A 132 -8.57 5.42 27.17
C GLU A 132 -7.37 4.54 26.76
N LEU A 133 -7.20 4.22 25.47
CA LEU A 133 -6.07 3.41 25.02
C LEU A 133 -4.74 4.14 25.22
N ARG A 134 -4.72 5.45 24.97
CA ARG A 134 -3.56 6.28 25.23
C ARG A 134 -3.24 6.33 26.72
N GLU A 135 -4.25 6.47 27.57
CA GLU A 135 -4.08 6.52 29.02
C GLU A 135 -3.53 5.21 29.58
N ARG A 136 -4.12 4.07 29.19
CA ARG A 136 -3.63 2.73 29.55
C ARG A 136 -2.20 2.47 29.08
N TRP A 137 -1.85 2.95 27.88
CA TRP A 137 -0.48 2.87 27.41
C TRP A 137 0.47 3.70 28.27
N ARG A 138 0.05 4.90 28.66
CA ARG A 138 0.80 5.79 29.55
C ARG A 138 1.06 5.13 30.90
N GLU A 139 0.06 4.49 31.49
CA GLU A 139 0.19 3.71 32.73
C GLU A 139 1.17 2.56 32.58
N THR A 140 1.12 1.82 31.47
CA THR A 140 2.09 0.77 31.15
C THR A 140 3.53 1.30 31.12
N LEU A 141 3.75 2.45 30.48
CA LEU A 141 5.08 3.09 30.42
C LEU A 141 5.56 3.54 31.80
N TRP A 142 4.68 4.14 32.61
CA TRP A 142 5.02 4.54 33.98
C TRP A 142 5.35 3.35 34.88
N ALA A 143 4.55 2.29 34.82
CA ALA A 143 4.81 1.06 35.56
C ALA A 143 6.15 0.42 35.13
N GLY A 144 6.53 0.56 33.86
CA GLY A 144 7.84 0.15 33.33
C GLY A 144 9.00 1.10 33.63
N GLY A 145 8.80 2.17 34.40
CA GLY A 145 9.85 3.11 34.79
C GLY A 145 10.29 4.08 33.68
N VAL A 146 9.56 4.18 32.57
CA VAL A 146 9.85 5.13 31.50
C VAL A 146 9.36 6.51 31.92
N GLN A 147 10.29 7.40 32.31
CA GLN A 147 9.99 8.79 32.70
C GLN A 147 10.36 9.77 31.59
N GLY A 148 9.48 10.74 31.30
CA GLY A 148 9.75 11.81 30.34
C GLY A 148 8.49 12.47 29.78
N GLU A 149 8.67 13.59 29.09
CA GLU A 149 7.59 14.30 28.40
C GLU A 149 7.10 13.47 27.20
N GLN A 150 5.85 13.03 27.24
CA GLN A 150 5.27 12.18 26.21
C GLN A 150 5.03 12.96 24.90
N PRO A 151 5.18 12.32 23.73
CA PRO A 151 4.85 12.97 22.47
C PRO A 151 3.36 13.34 22.41
N ARG A 152 3.05 14.44 21.71
CA ARG A 152 1.66 14.90 21.54
C ARG A 152 0.78 13.84 20.86
N THR A 153 1.37 13.08 19.94
CA THR A 153 0.74 11.95 19.24
C THR A 153 1.48 10.66 19.61
N VAL A 154 0.72 9.63 20.00
CA VAL A 154 1.28 8.30 20.28
C VAL A 154 0.81 7.37 19.17
N TRP A 155 1.73 6.97 18.29
CA TRP A 155 1.41 6.03 17.22
C TRP A 155 1.19 4.63 17.78
N VAL A 156 0.33 3.85 17.13
CA VAL A 156 0.25 2.40 17.39
C VAL A 156 1.60 1.78 17.04
N ASP A 157 2.18 1.08 18.01
CA ASP A 157 3.38 0.27 17.81
C ASP A 157 2.99 -1.19 17.63
N CYS A 158 3.57 -1.83 16.62
CA CYS A 158 3.30 -3.21 16.25
C CYS A 158 4.47 -3.72 15.42
N ASP A 159 4.97 -4.93 15.67
CA ASP A 159 6.08 -5.49 14.89
C ASP A 159 5.70 -5.75 13.43
N ASP A 160 4.43 -6.08 13.19
CA ASP A 160 3.89 -6.15 11.83
C ASP A 160 3.51 -4.74 11.35
N ASP A 161 4.17 -4.27 10.30
CA ASP A 161 3.90 -2.97 9.69
C ASP A 161 2.42 -2.82 9.32
N ALA A 162 1.73 -3.88 8.88
CA ALA A 162 0.31 -3.82 8.53
C ALA A 162 -0.58 -3.42 9.72
N GLY A 163 -0.20 -3.76 10.95
CA GLY A 163 -0.95 -3.40 12.16
C GLY A 163 -0.92 -1.90 12.49
N ARG A 164 0.03 -1.16 11.92
CA ARG A 164 0.24 0.28 12.16
C ARG A 164 -0.65 1.18 11.29
N TRP A 165 -1.35 0.62 10.31
CA TRP A 165 -2.08 1.38 9.29
C TRP A 165 -3.57 1.06 9.29
N SER A 166 -4.40 2.07 9.08
CA SER A 166 -5.79 1.93 8.67
C SER A 166 -5.93 2.36 7.21
N ALA A 167 -6.91 1.81 6.50
CA ALA A 167 -7.06 1.98 5.06
C ALA A 167 -8.41 2.60 4.69
N ALA A 168 -8.37 3.55 3.76
CA ALA A 168 -9.49 3.93 2.92
C ALA A 168 -9.24 3.38 1.51
N ILE A 169 -10.22 2.67 0.95
CA ILE A 169 -10.08 1.98 -0.34
C ILE A 169 -11.07 2.60 -1.32
N ASN A 170 -10.56 3.10 -2.43
CA ASN A 170 -11.37 3.63 -3.52
C ASN A 170 -11.89 2.49 -4.41
N ALA A 171 -13.02 2.72 -5.08
CA ALA A 171 -13.50 1.81 -6.11
C ALA A 171 -12.47 1.72 -7.28
N PRO A 172 -12.47 0.62 -8.06
CA PRO A 172 -11.63 0.51 -9.24
C PRO A 172 -11.86 1.67 -10.22
N VAL A 173 -10.78 2.32 -10.66
CA VAL A 173 -10.78 3.44 -11.61
C VAL A 173 -9.81 3.18 -12.75
N ASP A 174 -10.00 3.83 -13.90
CA ASP A 174 -9.01 3.84 -14.97
C ASP A 174 -7.86 4.84 -14.69
N ALA A 175 -6.94 4.99 -15.64
CA ALA A 175 -5.81 5.90 -15.53
C ALA A 175 -6.26 7.37 -15.29
N SER A 176 -7.28 7.82 -16.02
CA SER A 176 -7.85 9.16 -15.88
C SER A 176 -8.48 9.38 -14.50
N GLY A 177 -9.23 8.39 -14.02
CA GLY A 177 -9.82 8.41 -12.69
C GLY A 177 -8.77 8.40 -11.57
N LEU A 178 -7.66 7.67 -11.75
CA LEU A 178 -6.55 7.70 -10.80
C LEU A 178 -5.88 9.08 -10.73
N LEU A 179 -5.68 9.75 -11.88
CA LEU A 179 -5.18 11.12 -11.92
C LEU A 179 -6.16 12.09 -11.26
N ALA A 180 -7.46 11.96 -11.50
CA ALA A 180 -8.48 12.78 -10.83
C ALA A 180 -8.52 12.57 -9.30
N LEU A 181 -8.24 11.35 -8.82
CA LEU A 181 -8.07 11.09 -7.38
C LEU A 181 -6.82 11.77 -6.83
N CYS A 182 -5.72 11.78 -7.59
CA CYS A 182 -4.49 12.53 -7.28
C CYS A 182 -4.78 14.01 -7.12
N ASP A 183 -5.38 14.63 -8.13
CA ASP A 183 -5.65 16.06 -8.15
C ASP A 183 -6.61 16.46 -7.02
N ARG A 184 -7.65 15.65 -6.76
CA ARG A 184 -8.60 15.89 -5.65
C ARG A 184 -7.93 15.80 -4.28
N HIS A 185 -7.04 14.84 -4.08
CA HIS A 185 -6.33 14.69 -2.81
C HIS A 185 -5.41 15.89 -2.53
N LEU A 186 -4.72 16.38 -3.55
CA LEU A 186 -3.83 17.53 -3.42
C LEU A 186 -4.61 18.85 -3.29
N ALA A 187 -5.80 18.95 -3.88
CA ALA A 187 -6.69 20.10 -3.70
C ALA A 187 -7.33 20.16 -2.32
N ASP A 188 -7.45 19.04 -1.61
CA ASP A 188 -7.99 19.00 -0.26
C ASP A 188 -6.93 19.45 0.77
N SER A 189 -7.14 20.63 1.36
CA SER A 189 -6.23 21.17 2.39
C SER A 189 -6.25 20.39 3.71
N ASN A 190 -7.25 19.53 3.93
CA ASN A 190 -7.34 18.66 5.11
C ASN A 190 -6.70 17.28 4.87
N ALA A 191 -6.32 16.98 3.63
CA ALA A 191 -5.67 15.72 3.31
C ALA A 191 -4.24 15.64 3.87
N LEU A 192 -3.77 14.42 4.08
CA LEU A 192 -2.45 14.14 4.66
C LEU A 192 -1.33 14.29 3.61
N HIS A 193 -1.01 15.52 3.22
CA HIS A 193 0.10 15.84 2.34
C HIS A 193 0.78 17.15 2.75
N GLY A 194 1.96 17.42 2.20
CA GLY A 194 2.63 18.71 2.32
C GLY A 194 3.21 19.20 0.99
N PRO A 195 3.89 20.37 0.99
CA PRO A 195 4.34 21.02 -0.25
C PRO A 195 5.28 20.17 -1.12
N HIS A 196 6.06 19.28 -0.50
CA HIS A 196 6.90 18.34 -1.25
C HIS A 196 6.08 17.27 -1.96
N ASP A 197 4.98 16.83 -1.37
CA ASP A 197 4.08 15.83 -1.96
C ASP A 197 3.32 16.43 -3.14
N GLU A 198 2.89 17.70 -3.03
CA GLU A 198 2.24 18.45 -4.11
C GLU A 198 3.10 18.52 -5.39
N LEU A 199 4.43 18.64 -5.24
CA LEU A 199 5.36 18.68 -6.37
C LEU A 199 5.74 17.30 -6.92
N THR A 200 5.71 16.25 -6.08
CA THR A 200 6.28 14.95 -6.43
C THR A 200 5.23 13.91 -6.79
N LEU A 201 4.13 13.85 -6.04
CA LEU A 201 3.08 12.85 -6.23
C LEU A 201 2.46 12.90 -7.64
N PRO A 202 2.11 14.08 -8.22
CA PRO A 202 1.57 14.16 -9.58
C PRO A 202 2.49 13.58 -10.64
N PHE A 203 3.79 13.86 -10.52
CA PHE A 203 4.81 13.35 -11.44
C PHE A 203 4.99 11.84 -11.29
N LEU A 204 5.09 11.34 -10.05
CA LEU A 204 5.34 9.93 -9.79
C LEU A 204 4.16 9.04 -10.21
N VAL A 205 2.91 9.50 -10.02
CA VAL A 205 1.72 8.78 -10.52
C VAL A 205 1.70 8.74 -12.05
N ARG A 206 1.95 9.89 -12.71
CA ARG A 206 2.04 9.95 -14.19
C ARG A 206 3.15 9.06 -14.73
N ARG A 207 4.34 9.10 -14.12
CA ARG A 207 5.46 8.24 -14.47
C ARG A 207 5.08 6.76 -14.39
N MET A 208 4.44 6.35 -13.29
CA MET A 208 3.97 4.97 -13.13
C MET A 208 2.99 4.57 -14.24
N LEU A 209 2.04 5.44 -14.59
CA LEU A 209 1.10 5.17 -15.68
C LEU A 209 1.81 5.00 -17.03
N VAL A 210 2.78 5.87 -17.34
CA VAL A 210 3.57 5.77 -18.59
C VAL A 210 4.41 4.49 -18.62
N GLU A 211 5.07 4.13 -17.51
CA GLU A 211 5.87 2.90 -17.40
C GLU A 211 5.01 1.63 -17.57
N HIS A 212 3.70 1.71 -17.30
CA HIS A 212 2.74 0.63 -17.49
C HIS A 212 1.96 0.71 -18.82
N GLY A 213 2.33 1.64 -19.72
CA GLY A 213 1.80 1.72 -21.08
C GLY A 213 0.48 2.50 -21.21
N HIS A 214 0.08 3.26 -20.19
CA HIS A 214 -1.10 4.12 -20.27
C HIS A 214 -0.78 5.45 -20.95
N ASP A 215 -1.76 5.97 -21.68
CA ASP A 215 -1.68 7.32 -22.21
C ASP A 215 -1.84 8.34 -21.09
N VAL A 216 -0.99 9.36 -21.09
CA VAL A 216 -0.96 10.39 -20.05
C VAL A 216 -0.99 11.76 -20.73
N PRO A 217 -2.01 12.60 -20.43
CA PRO A 217 -2.12 13.93 -21.01
C PRO A 217 -0.85 14.77 -20.79
N GLY A 218 -0.37 15.43 -21.85
CA GLY A 218 0.82 16.29 -21.81
C GLY A 218 2.16 15.54 -21.87
N LEU A 219 2.16 14.23 -22.12
CA LEU A 219 3.40 13.48 -22.32
C LEU A 219 4.02 13.77 -23.69
N GLU A 220 5.13 14.48 -23.70
CA GLU A 220 5.98 14.60 -24.89
C GLU A 220 6.95 13.42 -24.97
N ARG A 221 7.03 12.77 -26.13
CA ARG A 221 7.95 11.65 -26.38
C ARG A 221 9.11 12.13 -27.24
N MET A 222 10.33 11.96 -26.73
CA MET A 222 11.55 12.19 -27.51
C MET A 222 12.08 10.83 -28.00
N PRO A 223 11.85 10.45 -29.26
CA PRO A 223 12.38 9.20 -29.80
C PRO A 223 13.91 9.29 -29.92
N ALA A 224 14.60 8.14 -29.80
CA ALA A 224 16.00 8.06 -30.16
C ALA A 224 16.14 8.31 -31.67
N VAL A 225 17.07 9.18 -32.05
CA VAL A 225 17.46 9.35 -33.46
C VAL A 225 18.39 8.17 -33.78
N GLU A 226 18.01 7.36 -34.76
CA GLU A 226 18.87 6.30 -35.32
C GLU A 226 20.04 6.88 -36.10
#